data_AF-A0A661X8M2-F1
#
_entry.id   AF-A0A661X8M2-F1
#
_cell.length_a   1.000
_cell.length_b   1.000
_cell.length_c   1.000
_cell.angle_alpha   90.00
_cell.angle_beta   90.00
_cell.angle_gamma   90.00
#
_symmetry.space_group_name_H-M   'P 1'
#
loop_
_entity.id
_entity.type
_entity.pdbx_description
1 polymer ?
#
loop_
_entity_poly.entity_id
_entity_poly.type
_entity_poly.pdbx_seq_one_letter_code
_entity_poly.pdbx_strand_id
1 'polypeptide(L)'
;MEKEKTLNPFEIVQEQIEEAGKVLNLPDEVIAFLKWPKKVLGVRIPVKMDDGSIRIFTGFRSQHNDALGPTKGGIRFHPNVTMDEVMALSAWMTLKCGVVGIPYGGGKGGVRCNPKEMSEGELERLSRGYIDAIWEFIGPERDIPAPDVYTNPQIMAWMMDEYSKIKGYNVPGVITGKPIIIGGSKGRGFATSMGTRFVIEEAVKVLGIDLKGAT
;
A
#
# COMPACT_ATOMS: atom_id res chain seq x y z
N MET A 1 0.93 -15.28 32.44
CA MET A 1 1.20 -13.84 32.24
C MET A 1 0.47 -13.42 30.98
N GLU A 2 -0.56 -12.57 31.10
CA GLU A 2 -1.10 -11.91 29.92
C GLU A 2 0.03 -11.09 29.29
N LYS A 3 0.34 -11.36 28.01
CA LYS A 3 1.22 -10.47 27.25
C LYS A 3 0.56 -9.09 27.21
N GLU A 4 1.32 -8.06 27.55
CA GLU A 4 0.88 -6.67 27.39
C GLU A 4 0.51 -6.43 25.92
N LYS A 5 -0.72 -5.94 25.67
CA LYS A 5 -1.20 -5.73 24.29
C LYS A 5 -0.40 -4.60 23.64
N THR A 6 0.40 -4.96 22.65
CA THR A 6 1.12 -3.98 21.83
C THR A 6 0.18 -3.20 20.91
N LEU A 7 0.43 -1.89 20.78
CA LEU A 7 -0.23 -1.04 19.79
C LEU A 7 0.61 -0.90 18.50
N ASN A 8 1.77 -1.56 18.43
CA ASN A 8 2.61 -1.53 17.25
C ASN A 8 1.96 -2.41 16.15
N PRO A 9 1.59 -1.84 14.99
CA PRO A 9 0.94 -2.59 13.93
C PRO A 9 1.80 -3.73 13.37
N PHE A 10 3.13 -3.61 13.42
CA PHE A 10 4.01 -4.66 12.90
C PHE A 10 4.04 -5.88 13.81
N GLU A 11 4.11 -5.67 15.13
CA GLU A 11 4.03 -6.77 16.10
C GLU A 11 2.66 -7.46 16.02
N ILE A 12 1.58 -6.69 15.87
CA ILE A 12 0.22 -7.24 15.69
C ILE A 12 0.15 -8.20 14.50
N VAL A 13 0.65 -7.79 13.31
CA VAL A 13 0.57 -8.69 12.15
C VAL A 13 1.48 -9.90 12.29
N GLN A 14 2.61 -9.78 12.99
CA GLN A 14 3.49 -10.92 13.27
C GLN A 14 2.81 -11.95 14.17
N GLU A 15 2.06 -11.51 15.18
CA GLU A 15 1.26 -12.40 16.03
C GLU A 15 0.13 -13.07 15.24
N GLN A 16 -0.53 -12.35 14.34
CA GLN A 16 -1.56 -12.93 13.46
C GLN A 16 -0.98 -14.00 12.52
N ILE A 17 0.20 -13.77 11.94
CA ILE A 17 0.88 -14.73 11.06
C ILE A 17 1.30 -15.98 11.85
N GLU A 18 1.82 -15.79 13.05
CA GLU A 18 2.20 -16.87 13.96
C GLU A 18 0.98 -17.74 14.34
N GLU A 19 -0.13 -17.12 14.71
CA GLU A 19 -1.37 -17.81 15.08
C GLU A 19 -1.94 -18.59 13.88
N ALA A 20 -2.07 -17.94 12.72
CA ALA A 20 -2.56 -18.59 11.51
C ALA A 20 -1.64 -19.74 11.06
N GLY A 21 -0.32 -19.55 11.16
CA GLY A 21 0.67 -20.57 10.81
C GLY A 21 0.53 -21.83 11.68
N LYS A 22 0.27 -21.66 12.98
CA LYS A 22 0.00 -22.78 13.90
C LYS A 22 -1.29 -23.52 13.57
N VAL A 23 -2.37 -22.78 13.27
CA VAL A 23 -3.64 -23.39 12.86
C VAL A 23 -3.50 -24.20 11.58
N LEU A 24 -2.66 -23.73 10.65
CA LEU A 24 -2.38 -24.41 9.38
C LEU A 24 -1.28 -25.48 9.48
N ASN A 25 -0.69 -25.68 10.66
CA ASN A 25 0.45 -26.58 10.88
C ASN A 25 1.61 -26.35 9.89
N LEU A 26 1.94 -25.08 9.65
CA LEU A 26 3.05 -24.70 8.78
C LEU A 26 4.39 -24.96 9.47
N PRO A 27 5.46 -25.29 8.72
CA PRO A 27 6.80 -25.38 9.28
C PRO A 27 7.24 -24.04 9.90
N ASP A 28 8.00 -24.10 10.99
CA ASP A 28 8.46 -22.92 11.74
C ASP A 28 9.27 -21.95 10.85
N GLU A 29 10.05 -22.48 9.90
CA GLU A 29 10.81 -21.68 8.94
C GLU A 29 9.92 -20.86 8.01
N VAL A 30 8.73 -21.38 7.65
CA VAL A 30 7.76 -20.66 6.82
C VAL A 30 7.12 -19.53 7.62
N ILE A 31 6.75 -19.80 8.87
CA ILE A 31 6.20 -18.79 9.78
C ILE A 31 7.24 -17.69 10.02
N ALA A 32 8.48 -18.06 10.33
CA ALA A 32 9.57 -17.12 10.53
C ALA A 32 9.81 -16.23 9.30
N PHE A 33 9.77 -16.82 8.10
CA PHE A 33 9.92 -16.09 6.84
C PHE A 33 8.76 -15.10 6.61
N LEU A 34 7.51 -15.52 6.86
CA LEU A 34 6.33 -14.67 6.66
C LEU A 34 6.22 -13.55 7.70
N LYS A 35 6.88 -13.63 8.85
CA LYS A 35 6.86 -12.56 9.87
C LYS A 35 7.67 -11.33 9.48
N TRP A 36 8.49 -11.40 8.42
CA TRP A 36 9.32 -10.29 7.99
C TRP A 36 9.15 -9.99 6.51
N PRO A 37 9.15 -8.71 6.11
CA PRO A 37 9.17 -8.37 4.71
C PRO A 37 10.50 -8.73 4.05
N LYS A 38 10.45 -9.24 2.82
CA LYS A 38 11.61 -9.55 1.98
C LYS A 38 12.53 -8.34 1.77
N LYS A 39 11.96 -7.13 1.68
CA LYS A 39 12.73 -5.90 1.48
C LYS A 39 11.99 -4.69 2.05
N VAL A 40 12.73 -3.80 2.70
CA VAL A 40 12.23 -2.50 3.16
C VAL A 40 13.22 -1.42 2.76
N LEU A 41 12.72 -0.38 2.12
CA LEU A 41 13.48 0.77 1.67
C LEU A 41 13.03 2.00 2.46
N GLY A 42 13.99 2.77 3.00
CA GLY A 42 13.78 4.10 3.56
C GLY A 42 14.52 5.14 2.72
N VAL A 43 13.84 6.23 2.36
CA VAL A 43 14.38 7.28 1.48
C VAL A 43 14.20 8.67 2.06
N ARG A 44 15.03 9.61 1.60
CA ARG A 44 14.92 11.04 1.88
C ARG A 44 14.61 11.78 0.58
N ILE A 45 13.61 12.65 0.61
CA ILE A 45 13.06 13.29 -0.58
C ILE A 45 13.14 14.81 -0.38
N PRO A 46 14.16 15.49 -0.91
CA PRO A 46 14.24 16.94 -0.86
C PRO A 46 13.20 17.55 -1.81
N VAL A 47 12.37 18.46 -1.31
CA VAL A 47 11.35 19.17 -2.08
C VAL A 47 11.53 20.67 -1.87
N LYS A 48 11.62 21.42 -2.97
CA LYS A 48 11.53 22.88 -2.93
C LYS A 48 10.08 23.28 -2.67
N MET A 49 9.85 23.97 -1.57
CA MET A 49 8.54 24.48 -1.15
C MET A 49 8.20 25.76 -1.93
N ASP A 50 6.94 26.18 -1.90
CA ASP A 50 6.47 27.37 -2.63
C ASP A 50 7.08 28.67 -2.10
N ASP A 51 7.44 28.71 -0.80
CA ASP A 51 8.18 29.81 -0.17
C ASP A 51 9.68 29.86 -0.56
N GLY A 52 10.14 28.92 -1.38
CA GLY A 52 11.51 28.80 -1.84
C GLY A 52 12.44 28.00 -0.94
N SER A 53 12.01 27.62 0.27
CA SER A 53 12.76 26.75 1.18
C SER A 53 12.86 25.32 0.64
N ILE A 54 13.79 24.52 1.18
CA ILE A 54 13.88 23.08 0.88
C ILE A 54 13.48 22.31 2.13
N ARG A 55 12.46 21.46 2.01
CA ARG A 55 12.05 20.52 3.04
C ARG A 55 12.42 19.10 2.64
N ILE A 56 13.00 18.33 3.56
CA ILE A 56 13.37 16.94 3.33
C ILE A 56 12.33 16.03 3.97
N PHE A 57 11.61 15.27 3.15
CA PHE A 57 10.61 14.30 3.59
C PHE A 57 11.20 12.91 3.75
N THR A 58 10.62 12.09 4.63
CA THR A 58 10.96 10.67 4.76
C THR A 58 9.93 9.83 4.02
N GLY A 59 10.38 8.95 3.13
CA GLY A 59 9.55 7.97 2.44
C GLY A 59 9.96 6.55 2.78
N PHE A 60 9.04 5.60 2.61
CA PHE A 60 9.26 4.17 2.81
C PHE A 60 8.60 3.36 1.70
N ARG A 61 9.20 2.23 1.32
CA ARG A 61 8.57 1.18 0.51
C ARG A 61 8.93 -0.20 1.06
N SER A 62 7.93 -0.96 1.49
CA SER A 62 8.05 -2.34 1.95
C SER A 62 7.50 -3.31 0.89
N GLN A 63 8.27 -4.34 0.58
CA GLN A 63 7.93 -5.47 -0.30
C GLN A 63 7.96 -6.73 0.56
N HIS A 64 6.78 -7.19 0.98
CA HIS A 64 6.66 -8.22 2.00
C HIS A 64 7.01 -9.61 1.49
N ASN A 65 6.30 -10.06 0.46
CA ASN A 65 6.47 -11.38 -0.10
C ASN A 65 6.06 -11.32 -1.57
N ASP A 66 6.85 -11.93 -2.46
CA ASP A 66 6.65 -11.95 -3.91
C ASP A 66 6.51 -13.37 -4.49
N ALA A 67 6.23 -14.37 -3.64
CA ALA A 67 6.17 -15.78 -4.06
C ALA A 67 5.06 -16.06 -5.09
N LEU A 68 3.93 -15.36 -5.00
CA LEU A 68 2.80 -15.51 -5.93
C LEU A 68 2.87 -14.59 -7.16
N GLY A 69 3.83 -13.65 -7.18
CA GLY A 69 3.91 -12.61 -8.21
C GLY A 69 4.42 -11.29 -7.64
N PRO A 70 4.45 -10.21 -8.46
CA PRO A 70 5.00 -8.94 -8.05
C PRO A 70 4.23 -8.35 -6.85
N THR A 71 4.89 -7.51 -6.06
CA THR A 71 4.24 -6.95 -4.88
C THR A 71 3.21 -5.89 -5.26
N LYS A 72 2.09 -5.85 -4.53
CA LYS A 72 1.02 -4.88 -4.78
C LYS A 72 0.65 -4.15 -3.50
N GLY A 73 0.55 -2.82 -3.59
CA GLY A 73 -0.18 -2.04 -2.58
C GLY A 73 0.15 -0.56 -2.53
N GLY A 74 -0.71 0.16 -1.81
CA GLY A 74 -0.84 1.61 -1.91
C GLY A 74 0.30 2.43 -1.30
N ILE A 75 0.31 3.72 -1.61
CA ILE A 75 1.20 4.73 -1.04
C ILE A 75 0.37 5.69 -0.18
N ARG A 76 0.71 5.80 1.10
CA ARG A 76 0.03 6.68 2.07
C ARG A 76 0.80 7.98 2.27
N PHE A 77 0.14 9.11 2.21
CA PHE A 77 0.70 10.39 2.65
C PHE A 77 0.06 10.76 3.99
N HIS A 78 0.82 10.73 5.08
CA HIS A 78 0.27 11.03 6.41
C HIS A 78 1.38 11.47 7.39
N PRO A 79 1.14 12.42 8.32
CA PRO A 79 2.17 12.93 9.22
C PRO A 79 2.74 11.86 10.18
N ASN A 80 1.96 10.81 10.45
CA ASN A 80 2.33 9.74 11.38
C ASN A 80 2.85 8.47 10.70
N VAL A 81 3.12 8.48 9.39
CA VAL A 81 3.69 7.30 8.72
C VAL A 81 4.98 6.87 9.42
N THR A 82 5.04 5.61 9.84
CA THR A 82 6.24 4.96 10.37
C THR A 82 6.66 3.77 9.50
N MET A 83 7.90 3.29 9.67
CA MET A 83 8.38 2.10 8.97
C MET A 83 7.58 0.86 9.37
N ASP A 84 7.32 0.69 10.67
CA ASP A 84 6.54 -0.44 11.21
C ASP A 84 5.12 -0.49 10.65
N GLU A 85 4.44 0.65 10.55
CA GLU A 85 3.11 0.73 9.91
C GLU A 85 3.18 0.27 8.45
N VAL A 86 4.19 0.71 7.70
CA VAL A 86 4.36 0.33 6.28
C VAL A 86 4.69 -1.16 6.13
N MET A 87 5.51 -1.73 7.02
CA MET A 87 5.80 -3.16 7.04
C MET A 87 4.53 -3.96 7.35
N ALA A 88 3.78 -3.58 8.38
CA ALA A 88 2.53 -4.24 8.76
C ALA A 88 1.50 -4.25 7.63
N LEU A 89 1.26 -3.08 7.03
CA LEU A 89 0.34 -2.94 5.91
C LEU A 89 0.78 -3.74 4.67
N SER A 90 2.08 -3.92 4.44
CA SER A 90 2.59 -4.74 3.34
C SER A 90 2.35 -6.25 3.58
N ALA A 91 2.44 -6.70 4.83
CA ALA A 91 2.08 -8.07 5.22
C ALA A 91 0.58 -8.33 5.00
N TRP A 92 -0.30 -7.43 5.48
CA TRP A 92 -1.74 -7.54 5.20
C TRP A 92 -2.09 -7.47 3.72
N MET A 93 -1.30 -6.77 2.90
CA MET A 93 -1.48 -6.83 1.44
C MET A 93 -1.16 -8.22 0.88
N THR A 94 -0.16 -8.92 1.41
CA THR A 94 0.14 -10.32 1.02
C THR A 94 -1.04 -11.21 1.38
N LEU A 95 -1.51 -11.14 2.62
CA LEU A 95 -2.64 -11.94 3.11
C LEU A 95 -3.91 -11.66 2.30
N LYS A 96 -4.23 -10.38 2.08
CA LYS A 96 -5.39 -9.99 1.27
C LYS A 96 -5.33 -10.55 -0.15
N CYS A 97 -4.17 -10.45 -0.81
CA CYS A 97 -4.01 -10.97 -2.17
C CYS A 97 -4.18 -12.49 -2.22
N GLY A 98 -3.61 -13.21 -1.24
CA GLY A 98 -3.78 -14.65 -1.09
C GLY A 98 -5.25 -15.05 -0.87
N VAL A 99 -5.95 -14.39 0.06
CA VAL A 99 -7.36 -14.70 0.39
C VAL A 99 -8.29 -14.58 -0.82
N VAL A 100 -8.07 -13.58 -1.69
CA VAL A 100 -8.91 -13.36 -2.88
C VAL A 100 -8.32 -13.99 -4.16
N GLY A 101 -7.25 -14.76 -4.06
CA GLY A 101 -6.69 -15.56 -5.17
C GLY A 101 -6.10 -14.75 -6.32
N ILE A 102 -5.57 -13.54 -6.06
CA ILE A 102 -4.91 -12.72 -7.09
C ILE A 102 -3.40 -12.98 -7.12
N PRO A 103 -2.76 -13.02 -8.31
CA PRO A 103 -1.35 -13.39 -8.48
C PRO A 103 -0.41 -12.22 -8.11
N TYR A 104 -0.53 -11.76 -6.86
CA TYR A 104 0.27 -10.67 -6.32
C TYR A 104 0.78 -10.99 -4.92
N GLY A 105 1.99 -10.53 -4.69
CA GLY A 105 2.56 -10.36 -3.37
C GLY A 105 2.02 -9.12 -2.65
N GLY A 106 2.51 -8.87 -1.43
CA GLY A 106 2.16 -7.69 -0.65
C GLY A 106 3.22 -6.60 -0.71
N GLY A 107 2.81 -5.38 -1.04
CA GLY A 107 3.66 -4.19 -0.98
C GLY A 107 2.96 -3.04 -0.28
N LYS A 108 3.71 -2.09 0.27
CA LYS A 108 3.16 -0.83 0.79
C LYS A 108 4.20 0.26 0.75
N GLY A 109 3.78 1.49 0.51
CA GLY A 109 4.63 2.66 0.67
C GLY A 109 3.98 3.72 1.53
N GLY A 110 4.78 4.67 1.97
CA GLY A 110 4.28 5.83 2.67
C GLY A 110 5.29 6.96 2.70
N VAL A 111 4.80 8.19 2.76
CA VAL A 111 5.61 9.39 2.94
C VAL A 111 5.08 10.15 4.15
N ARG A 112 6.00 10.51 5.04
CA ARG A 112 5.70 11.24 6.27
C ARG A 112 5.55 12.74 5.96
N CYS A 113 4.35 13.13 5.54
CA CYS A 113 3.99 14.51 5.20
C CYS A 113 2.55 14.81 5.63
N ASN A 114 2.17 16.09 5.74
CA ASN A 114 0.78 16.50 5.91
C ASN A 114 0.26 17.15 4.60
N PRO A 115 -0.46 16.41 3.75
CA PRO A 115 -0.96 16.95 2.48
C PRO A 115 -1.90 18.15 2.61
N LYS A 116 -2.52 18.35 3.79
CA LYS A 116 -3.43 19.47 4.04
C LYS A 116 -2.71 20.80 4.21
N GLU A 117 -1.41 20.77 4.47
CA GLU A 117 -0.54 21.94 4.64
C GLU A 117 0.33 22.19 3.40
N MET A 118 0.08 21.46 2.32
CA MET A 118 0.89 21.52 1.10
C MET A 118 0.04 22.00 -0.06
N SER A 119 0.65 22.80 -0.94
CA SER A 119 0.01 23.16 -2.21
C SER A 119 -0.03 21.98 -3.17
N GLU A 120 -0.84 22.09 -4.22
CA GLU A 120 -0.88 21.09 -5.29
C GLU A 120 0.50 20.92 -5.96
N GLY A 121 1.21 22.03 -6.19
CA GLY A 121 2.55 22.00 -6.77
C GLY A 121 3.58 21.33 -5.86
N GLU A 122 3.49 21.53 -4.55
CA GLU A 122 4.35 20.85 -3.58
C GLU A 122 4.06 19.35 -3.52
N LEU A 123 2.78 18.96 -3.60
CA LEU A 123 2.37 17.56 -3.67
C LEU A 123 2.84 16.87 -4.95
N GLU A 124 2.80 17.57 -6.08
CA GLU A 124 3.37 17.06 -7.34
C GLU A 124 4.87 16.82 -7.20
N ARG A 125 5.62 17.83 -6.74
CA ARG A 125 7.08 17.71 -6.56
C ARG A 125 7.44 16.59 -5.58
N LEU A 126 6.70 16.44 -4.48
CA LEU A 126 6.88 15.33 -3.54
C LEU A 126 6.58 13.98 -4.19
N SER A 127 5.52 13.88 -4.99
CA SER A 127 5.13 12.64 -5.67
C SER A 127 6.17 12.20 -6.69
N ARG A 128 6.72 13.14 -7.46
CA ARG A 128 7.80 12.90 -8.43
C ARG A 128 9.09 12.50 -7.72
N GLY A 129 9.52 13.28 -6.73
CA GLY A 129 10.73 12.97 -5.95
C GLY A 129 10.64 11.64 -5.19
N TYR A 130 9.44 11.21 -4.78
CA TYR A 130 9.26 9.87 -4.23
C TYR A 130 9.53 8.78 -5.27
N ILE A 131 9.08 8.94 -6.51
CA ILE A 131 9.35 8.00 -7.59
C ILE A 131 10.83 7.99 -7.96
N ASP A 132 11.48 9.15 -8.07
CA ASP A 132 12.93 9.27 -8.28
C ASP A 132 13.72 8.45 -7.25
N ALA A 133 13.23 8.39 -6.01
CA ALA A 133 13.92 7.68 -4.93
C ALA A 133 13.67 6.15 -4.93
N ILE A 134 12.64 5.66 -5.63
CA ILE A 134 12.26 4.22 -5.56
C ILE A 134 12.15 3.52 -6.91
N TRP A 135 12.35 4.21 -8.03
CA TRP A 135 12.01 3.70 -9.37
C TRP A 135 12.69 2.35 -9.69
N GLU A 136 13.91 2.12 -9.22
CA GLU A 136 14.66 0.85 -9.44
C GLU A 136 13.97 -0.37 -8.81
N PHE A 137 13.18 -0.14 -7.77
CA PHE A 137 12.52 -1.15 -6.97
C PHE A 137 11.07 -1.40 -7.40
N ILE A 138 10.50 -0.54 -8.25
CA ILE A 138 9.13 -0.66 -8.74
C ILE A 138 9.08 -0.94 -10.24
N GLY A 139 7.94 -1.47 -10.70
CA GLY A 139 7.73 -1.80 -12.10
C GLY A 139 6.54 -2.74 -12.27
N PRO A 140 5.96 -2.82 -13.49
CA PRO A 140 4.79 -3.66 -13.77
C PRO A 140 4.97 -5.14 -13.41
N GLU A 141 6.21 -5.63 -13.46
CA GLU A 141 6.59 -7.03 -13.20
C GLU A 141 7.32 -7.20 -11.85
N ARG A 142 7.41 -6.15 -11.03
CA ARG A 142 8.18 -6.16 -9.78
C ARG A 142 7.37 -5.72 -8.58
N ASP A 143 6.87 -4.49 -8.62
CA ASP A 143 6.11 -3.88 -7.55
C ASP A 143 5.25 -2.75 -8.11
N ILE A 144 3.94 -2.83 -7.87
CA ILE A 144 2.95 -1.95 -8.48
C ILE A 144 2.22 -1.17 -7.39
N PRO A 145 2.50 0.14 -7.23
CA PRO A 145 1.81 0.95 -6.23
C PRO A 145 0.33 1.24 -6.55
N ALA A 146 -0.36 1.90 -5.62
CA ALA A 146 -1.77 2.29 -5.75
C ALA A 146 -2.08 3.48 -4.82
N PRO A 147 -3.31 4.03 -4.86
CA PRO A 147 -3.76 4.99 -3.86
C PRO A 147 -3.91 4.35 -2.48
N ASP A 148 -3.76 5.17 -1.45
CA ASP A 148 -4.09 4.93 -0.05
C ASP A 148 -4.52 6.27 0.61
N VAL A 149 -4.46 6.39 1.94
CA VAL A 149 -4.84 7.61 2.65
C VAL A 149 -4.08 8.82 2.10
N TYR A 150 -4.86 9.83 1.73
CA TYR A 150 -4.44 11.11 1.13
C TYR A 150 -3.60 10.99 -0.15
N THR A 151 -3.71 9.88 -0.87
CA THR A 151 -3.31 9.80 -2.27
C THR A 151 -4.51 9.41 -3.13
N ASN A 152 -4.54 9.86 -4.38
CA ASN A 152 -5.71 9.81 -5.23
C ASN A 152 -5.28 9.60 -6.70
N PRO A 153 -6.22 9.54 -7.67
CA PRO A 153 -5.85 9.38 -9.07
C PRO A 153 -4.88 10.45 -9.61
N GLN A 154 -4.95 11.70 -9.13
CA GLN A 154 -4.01 12.75 -9.53
C GLN A 154 -2.58 12.41 -9.09
N ILE A 155 -2.38 11.99 -7.84
CA ILE A 155 -1.08 11.53 -7.34
C ILE A 155 -0.55 10.36 -8.20
N MET A 156 -1.42 9.40 -8.54
CA MET A 156 -1.03 8.26 -9.37
C MET A 156 -0.64 8.68 -10.79
N ALA A 157 -1.27 9.72 -11.33
CA ALA A 157 -0.91 10.26 -12.64
C ALA A 157 0.49 10.86 -12.65
N TRP A 158 0.82 11.72 -11.67
CA TRP A 158 2.16 12.29 -11.53
C TRP A 158 3.23 11.20 -11.33
N MET A 159 2.93 10.19 -10.51
CA MET A 159 3.87 9.11 -10.26
C MET A 159 4.10 8.22 -11.49
N MET A 160 3.04 7.93 -12.26
CA MET A 160 3.15 7.18 -13.52
C MET A 160 3.96 7.95 -14.56
N ASP A 161 3.69 9.26 -14.69
CA ASP A 161 4.38 10.15 -15.61
C ASP A 161 5.87 10.23 -15.29
N GLU A 162 6.22 10.45 -14.02
CA GLU A 162 7.62 10.50 -13.58
C GLU A 162 8.35 9.18 -13.87
N TYR A 163 7.75 8.04 -13.53
CA TYR A 163 8.34 6.75 -13.83
C TYR A 163 8.53 6.53 -15.34
N SER A 164 7.53 6.91 -16.14
CA SER A 164 7.59 6.77 -17.60
C SER A 164 8.69 7.65 -18.20
N LYS A 165 8.87 8.86 -17.68
CA LYS A 165 9.97 9.78 -18.05
C LYS A 165 11.33 9.14 -17.77
N ILE A 166 11.53 8.57 -16.58
CA ILE A 166 12.78 7.89 -16.20
C ILE A 166 13.05 6.68 -17.12
N LYS A 167 12.00 5.91 -17.45
CA LYS A 167 12.12 4.74 -18.33
C LYS A 167 12.34 5.09 -19.81
N GLY A 168 12.00 6.31 -20.23
CA GLY A 168 12.08 6.75 -21.62
C GLY A 168 10.91 6.28 -22.51
N TYR A 169 9.87 5.70 -21.94
CA TYR A 169 8.64 5.29 -22.63
C TYR A 169 7.46 5.21 -21.67
N ASN A 170 6.23 5.23 -22.20
CA ASN A 170 5.02 5.18 -21.38
C ASN A 170 4.85 3.82 -20.70
N VAL A 171 4.76 3.81 -19.36
CA VAL A 171 4.56 2.59 -18.56
C VAL A 171 3.29 2.66 -17.70
N PRO A 172 2.08 2.62 -18.28
CA PRO A 172 0.84 2.72 -17.52
C PRO A 172 0.69 1.63 -16.44
N GLY A 173 1.28 0.45 -16.66
CA GLY A 173 1.21 -0.69 -15.74
C GLY A 173 1.96 -0.52 -14.43
N VAL A 174 2.81 0.50 -14.28
CA VAL A 174 3.62 0.67 -13.07
C VAL A 174 2.79 0.98 -11.83
N ILE A 175 1.60 1.59 -11.99
CA ILE A 175 0.77 2.04 -10.88
C ILE A 175 -0.71 1.89 -11.20
N THR A 176 -1.54 1.50 -10.23
CA THR A 176 -2.99 1.39 -10.40
C THR A 176 -3.73 2.57 -9.76
N GLY A 177 -5.04 2.69 -9.98
CA GLY A 177 -5.83 3.80 -9.42
C GLY A 177 -5.68 5.13 -10.16
N LYS A 178 -5.17 5.08 -11.39
CA LYS A 178 -5.02 6.24 -12.29
C LYS A 178 -6.37 6.75 -12.83
N PRO A 179 -6.43 7.99 -13.35
CA PRO A 179 -7.56 8.47 -14.15
C PRO A 179 -7.80 7.60 -15.39
N ILE A 180 -9.06 7.54 -15.85
CA ILE A 180 -9.47 6.69 -16.98
C ILE A 180 -8.68 7.00 -18.25
N ILE A 181 -8.46 8.28 -18.55
CA ILE A 181 -7.80 8.72 -19.78
C ILE A 181 -6.33 8.26 -19.91
N ILE A 182 -5.69 7.87 -18.81
CA ILE A 182 -4.31 7.34 -18.81
C ILE A 182 -4.25 5.85 -18.38
N GLY A 183 -5.28 5.07 -18.71
CA GLY A 183 -5.31 3.63 -18.43
C GLY A 183 -5.79 3.27 -17.02
N GLY A 184 -6.68 4.09 -16.46
CA GLY A 184 -7.45 3.75 -15.27
C GLY A 184 -8.59 2.78 -15.57
N SER A 185 -8.99 1.97 -14.58
CA SER A 185 -10.12 1.05 -14.72
C SER A 185 -11.43 1.70 -14.30
N LYS A 186 -12.50 1.45 -15.07
CA LYS A 186 -13.87 1.74 -14.65
C LYS A 186 -14.19 0.98 -13.34
N GLY A 187 -15.03 1.57 -12.49
CA GLY A 187 -15.43 1.00 -11.21
C GLY A 187 -14.39 1.08 -10.08
N ARG A 188 -13.15 1.49 -10.36
CA ARG A 188 -12.07 1.56 -9.36
C ARG A 188 -12.40 2.44 -8.15
N GLY A 189 -13.15 3.52 -8.35
CA GLY A 189 -13.47 4.51 -7.31
C GLY A 189 -14.31 3.95 -6.15
N PHE A 190 -15.23 3.03 -6.45
CA PHE A 190 -16.14 2.42 -5.47
C PHE A 190 -15.82 0.93 -5.21
N ALA A 191 -14.75 0.39 -5.78
CA ALA A 191 -14.41 -1.03 -5.69
C ALA A 191 -14.31 -1.53 -4.23
N THR A 192 -13.69 -0.74 -3.34
CA THR A 192 -13.55 -1.12 -1.92
C THR A 192 -14.90 -1.14 -1.21
N SER A 193 -15.74 -0.12 -1.38
CA SER A 193 -17.05 -0.05 -0.72
C SER A 193 -18.02 -1.11 -1.25
N MET A 194 -17.96 -1.42 -2.56
CA MET A 194 -18.70 -2.54 -3.15
C MET A 194 -18.26 -3.88 -2.55
N GLY A 195 -16.94 -4.10 -2.38
CA GLY A 195 -16.44 -5.30 -1.72
C GLY A 195 -16.93 -5.44 -0.28
N THR A 196 -16.89 -4.36 0.51
CA THR A 196 -17.44 -4.34 1.88
C THR A 196 -18.92 -4.68 1.87
N ARG A 197 -19.70 -4.08 0.97
CA ARG A 197 -21.13 -4.38 0.82
C ARG A 197 -21.38 -5.86 0.54
N PHE A 198 -20.66 -6.45 -0.42
CA PHE A 198 -20.84 -7.87 -0.76
C PHE A 198 -20.51 -8.80 0.42
N VAL A 199 -19.45 -8.50 1.17
CA VAL A 199 -19.10 -9.29 2.37
C VAL A 199 -20.18 -9.15 3.45
N ILE A 200 -20.76 -7.96 3.65
CA ILE A 200 -21.88 -7.76 4.58
C ILE A 200 -23.10 -8.56 4.12
N GLU A 201 -23.45 -8.48 2.84
CA GLU A 201 -24.59 -9.21 2.26
C GLU A 201 -24.46 -10.74 2.43
N GLU A 202 -23.25 -11.30 2.38
CA GLU A 202 -23.02 -12.71 2.68
C GLU A 202 -23.02 -13.00 4.18
N ALA A 203 -22.42 -12.13 5.00
CA ALA A 203 -22.36 -12.31 6.45
C ALA A 203 -23.76 -12.33 7.09
N VAL A 204 -24.66 -11.44 6.67
CA VAL A 204 -26.02 -11.40 7.22
C VAL A 204 -26.83 -12.66 6.88
N LYS A 205 -26.59 -13.29 5.72
CA LYS A 205 -27.23 -14.56 5.36
C LYS A 205 -26.78 -15.67 6.30
N VAL A 206 -25.48 -15.74 6.59
CA VAL A 206 -24.90 -16.72 7.53
C VAL A 206 -25.43 -16.51 8.95
N LEU A 207 -25.59 -15.25 9.36
CA LEU A 207 -26.08 -14.89 10.69
C LEU A 207 -27.61 -14.89 10.82
N GLY A 208 -28.35 -15.07 9.71
CA GLY A 208 -29.82 -15.01 9.70
C GLY A 208 -30.38 -13.62 10.00
N ILE A 209 -29.66 -12.55 9.67
CA ILE A 209 -30.07 -11.16 9.88
C ILE A 209 -30.76 -10.63 8.61
N ASP A 210 -31.92 -9.99 8.76
CA ASP A 210 -32.53 -9.22 7.67
C ASP A 210 -31.80 -7.86 7.55
N LEU A 211 -31.28 -7.59 6.35
CA LEU A 211 -30.64 -6.30 6.03
C LEU A 211 -31.62 -5.13 6.06
N LYS A 212 -32.91 -5.39 5.82
CA LYS A 212 -33.91 -4.34 5.74
C LYS A 212 -34.16 -3.73 7.12
N GLY A 213 -33.64 -2.52 7.33
CA GLY A 213 -33.80 -1.78 8.59
C GLY A 213 -32.76 -2.11 9.66
N ALA A 214 -31.72 -2.87 9.32
CA ALA A 214 -30.56 -3.08 10.20
C ALA A 214 -29.75 -1.77 10.36
N THR A 215 -29.27 -1.51 11.58
CA THR A 215 -28.43 -0.36 11.97
C THR A 215 -27.11 -0.81 12.55
#